data_AF-A0A521S3X0-F1
#
_entry.id   AF-A0A521S3X0-F1
#
_cell.length_a   1.000
_cell.length_b   1.000
_cell.length_c   1.000
_cell.angle_alpha   90.00
_cell.angle_beta   90.00
_cell.angle_gamma   90.00
#
_symmetry.space_group_name_H-M   'P 1'
#
loop_
_entity.id
_entity.type
_entity.pdbx_description
1 polymer ?
#
loop_
_entity_poly.entity_id
_entity_poly.type
_entity_poly.pdbx_seq_one_letter_code
_entity_poly.pdbx_strand_id
1 'polypeptide(L)'
;MSSKIDRLRNGIKKVIESENTIFVKFRELVESFEEIIPEEKQRYHAAIKALSTTSKLSRQEIVKAVNNQLEDLKTLEKGLMPALPGWRDEFKVMKARSLEIRDEISKLREKLGRLESEEKGILNEMVAREKEMELVEKAVGELFTEIGEEITYIKKRVEEFTSEGAASQPIPPRASIHKSDIPGEEKGGGEHKIEIRESSAPQETEWEKKCPMCGGRMSFHVKDEMWLCYACAYEELNKNEVQGNSEKESEHPNASEIGRA
;
A
#
# COMPACT_ATOMS: atom_id res chain seq x y z
N MET A 1 -7.40 4.58 -19.95
CA MET A 1 -7.26 5.24 -18.62
C MET A 1 -7.86 6.66 -18.57
N SER A 2 -7.88 7.42 -19.67
CA SER A 2 -8.37 8.82 -19.70
C SER A 2 -9.81 9.03 -19.18
N SER A 3 -10.77 8.16 -19.54
CA SER A 3 -12.19 8.38 -19.21
C SER A 3 -12.51 8.33 -17.72
N LYS A 4 -11.73 7.58 -16.91
CA LYS A 4 -11.89 7.53 -15.45
C LYS A 4 -11.41 8.83 -14.79
N ILE A 5 -10.33 9.42 -15.33
CA ILE A 5 -9.76 10.67 -14.84
C ILE A 5 -10.70 11.84 -15.17
N ASP A 6 -11.26 11.86 -16.37
CA ASP A 6 -12.22 12.90 -16.78
C ASP A 6 -13.52 12.86 -15.96
N ARG A 7 -14.00 11.65 -15.64
CA ARG A 7 -15.16 11.47 -14.75
C ARG A 7 -14.89 11.98 -13.34
N LEU A 8 -13.69 11.72 -12.80
CA LEU A 8 -13.30 12.22 -11.47
C LEU A 8 -13.20 13.75 -11.45
N ARG A 9 -12.58 14.34 -12.48
CA ARG A 9 -12.42 15.80 -12.61
C ARG A 9 -13.79 16.50 -12.70
N ASN A 10 -14.72 15.94 -13.48
CA ASN A 10 -16.09 16.46 -13.57
C ASN A 10 -16.87 16.30 -12.26
N GLY A 11 -16.64 15.20 -11.51
CA GLY A 11 -17.22 15.00 -10.19
C GLY A 11 -16.74 16.04 -9.18
N ILE A 12 -15.43 16.31 -9.12
CA ILE A 12 -14.84 17.33 -8.23
C ILE A 12 -15.34 18.72 -8.59
N LYS A 13 -15.39 19.06 -9.89
CA LYS A 13 -15.91 20.36 -10.36
C LYS A 13 -17.36 20.58 -9.93
N LYS A 14 -18.21 19.55 -10.05
CA LYS A 14 -19.62 19.61 -9.64
C LYS A 14 -19.79 19.79 -8.13
N VAL A 15 -18.92 19.19 -7.31
CA VAL A 15 -18.94 19.35 -5.85
C VAL A 15 -18.52 20.78 -5.45
N ILE A 16 -17.46 21.31 -6.06
CA ILE A 16 -17.00 22.70 -5.82
C ILE A 16 -18.07 23.71 -6.24
N GLU A 17 -18.74 23.49 -7.38
CA GLU A 17 -19.84 24.36 -7.83
C GLU A 17 -21.06 24.30 -6.89
N SER A 18 -21.33 23.14 -6.28
CA SER A 18 -22.42 22.98 -5.31
C SER A 18 -22.14 23.63 -3.94
N GLU A 19 -20.88 23.72 -3.51
CA GLU A 19 -20.49 24.45 -2.29
C GLU A 19 -20.77 25.94 -2.41
N ASN A 20 -20.51 26.54 -3.57
CA ASN A 20 -20.86 27.95 -3.83
C ASN A 20 -22.36 28.19 -3.72
N THR A 21 -23.20 27.23 -4.13
CA THR A 21 -24.66 27.32 -3.97
C THR A 21 -25.07 27.27 -2.49
N ILE A 22 -24.34 26.54 -1.65
CA ILE A 22 -24.60 26.48 -0.19
C ILE A 22 -24.24 27.81 0.47
N PHE A 23 -23.10 28.41 0.12
CA PHE A 23 -22.72 29.72 0.66
C PHE A 23 -23.67 30.84 0.24
N VAL A 24 -24.18 30.82 -0.99
CA VAL A 24 -25.21 31.76 -1.45
C VAL A 24 -26.51 31.59 -0.67
N LYS A 25 -27.00 30.35 -0.50
CA LYS A 25 -28.20 30.06 0.31
C LYS A 25 -28.03 30.46 1.77
N PHE A 26 -26.84 30.27 2.34
CA PHE A 26 -26.56 30.69 3.71
C PHE A 26 -26.57 32.21 3.84
N ARG A 27 -26.03 32.94 2.86
CA ARG A 27 -26.08 34.40 2.82
C ARG A 27 -27.52 34.91 2.70
N GLU A 28 -28.31 34.36 1.78
CA GLU A 28 -29.72 34.70 1.62
C GLU A 28 -30.53 34.42 2.91
N LEU A 29 -30.21 33.34 3.62
CA LEU A 29 -30.80 33.04 4.93
C LEU A 29 -30.41 34.10 5.98
N VAL A 30 -29.14 34.51 6.02
CA VAL A 30 -28.67 35.57 6.94
C VAL A 30 -29.34 36.92 6.64
N GLU A 31 -29.45 37.29 5.37
CA GLU A 31 -30.14 38.52 4.94
C GLU A 31 -31.65 38.46 5.25
N SER A 32 -32.29 37.29 5.15
CA SER A 32 -33.69 37.12 5.53
C SER A 32 -33.96 37.34 7.03
N PHE A 33 -32.94 37.16 7.88
CA PHE A 33 -33.08 37.48 9.30
C PHE A 33 -33.12 38.99 9.56
N GLU A 34 -32.51 39.84 8.72
CA GLU A 34 -32.57 41.30 8.89
C GLU A 34 -33.99 41.87 8.67
N GLU A 35 -34.77 41.26 7.77
CA GLU A 35 -36.16 41.65 7.51
C GLU A 35 -37.15 41.20 8.62
N ILE A 36 -36.78 40.22 9.46
CA ILE A 36 -37.65 39.69 10.53
C ILE A 36 -37.61 40.58 11.80
N ILE A 37 -36.51 41.30 12.01
CA ILE A 37 -36.24 42.09 13.23
C ILE A 37 -37.30 43.18 13.53
N PRO A 38 -37.88 43.92 12.55
CA PRO A 38 -38.89 44.94 12.84
C PRO A 38 -40.22 44.37 13.37
N GLU A 39 -40.60 43.18 12.90
CA GLU A 39 -41.86 42.51 13.27
C GLU A 39 -41.74 41.78 14.62
N GLU A 40 -40.53 41.39 14.99
CA GLU A 40 -40.19 40.68 16.22
C GLU A 40 -40.69 41.44 17.47
N LYS A 41 -40.54 42.76 17.49
CA LYS A 41 -41.02 43.62 18.58
C LYS A 41 -42.54 43.55 18.74
N GLN A 42 -43.29 43.54 17.64
CA GLN A 42 -44.75 43.42 17.66
C GLN A 42 -45.17 42.01 18.11
N ARG A 43 -44.48 40.97 17.64
CA ARG A 43 -44.71 39.57 18.05
C ARG A 43 -44.46 39.38 19.55
N TYR A 44 -43.36 39.91 20.09
CA TYR A 44 -43.10 39.85 21.55
C TYR A 44 -44.15 40.61 22.35
N HIS A 45 -44.60 41.77 21.86
CA HIS A 45 -45.63 42.53 22.56
C HIS A 45 -46.98 41.78 22.59
N ALA A 46 -47.37 41.18 21.45
CA ALA A 46 -48.55 40.32 21.36
C ALA A 46 -48.44 39.09 22.26
N ALA A 47 -47.27 38.43 22.31
CA ALA A 47 -47.02 37.26 23.15
C ALA A 47 -47.08 37.60 24.65
N ILE A 48 -46.47 38.72 25.08
CA ILE A 48 -46.56 39.19 26.48
C ILE A 48 -48.01 39.50 26.84
N LYS A 49 -48.75 40.18 25.95
CA LYS A 49 -50.18 40.47 26.14
C LYS A 49 -50.99 39.17 26.28
N ALA A 50 -50.74 38.19 25.41
CA ALA A 50 -51.39 36.89 25.43
C ALA A 50 -51.12 36.16 26.76
N LEU A 51 -49.85 36.05 27.19
CA LEU A 51 -49.44 35.42 28.44
C LEU A 51 -50.08 36.08 29.67
N SER A 52 -50.16 37.41 29.70
CA SER A 52 -50.86 38.12 30.77
C SER A 52 -52.37 37.84 30.77
N THR A 53 -53.00 37.69 29.60
CA THR A 53 -54.44 37.39 29.51
C THR A 53 -54.80 35.93 29.78
N THR A 54 -53.99 34.97 29.33
CA THR A 54 -54.33 33.53 29.40
C THR A 54 -53.83 32.88 30.68
N SER A 55 -52.62 33.21 31.11
CA SER A 55 -51.97 32.59 32.27
C SER A 55 -52.11 33.42 33.55
N LYS A 56 -52.73 34.60 33.48
CA LYS A 56 -52.85 35.58 34.58
C LYS A 56 -51.51 35.97 35.21
N LEU A 57 -50.42 35.77 34.48
CA LEU A 57 -49.09 36.16 34.93
C LEU A 57 -48.96 37.68 34.87
N SER A 58 -48.53 38.27 35.97
CA SER A 58 -48.20 39.69 36.00
C SER A 58 -47.01 39.96 35.07
N ARG A 59 -46.98 41.16 34.50
CA ARG A 59 -45.83 41.61 33.70
C ARG A 59 -44.50 41.45 34.45
N GLN A 60 -44.52 41.62 35.77
CA GLN A 60 -43.35 41.52 36.62
C GLN A 60 -42.84 40.08 36.77
N GLU A 61 -43.73 39.10 36.87
CA GLU A 61 -43.39 37.66 36.86
C GLU A 61 -42.84 37.21 35.51
N ILE A 62 -43.42 37.69 34.40
CA ILE A 62 -42.92 37.42 33.05
C ILE A 62 -41.50 37.97 32.88
N VAL A 63 -41.27 39.22 33.27
CA VAL A 63 -39.94 39.84 33.20
C VAL A 63 -38.93 39.11 34.09
N LYS A 64 -39.33 38.68 35.29
CA LYS A 64 -38.46 37.90 36.18
C LYS A 64 -38.08 36.55 35.57
N ALA A 65 -39.04 35.84 34.98
CA ALA A 65 -38.78 34.56 34.31
C ALA A 65 -37.83 34.72 33.11
N VAL A 66 -38.04 35.75 32.28
CA VAL A 66 -37.15 36.07 31.14
C VAL A 66 -35.75 36.43 31.63
N ASN A 67 -35.62 37.21 32.71
CA ASN A 67 -34.32 37.54 33.29
C ASN A 67 -33.59 36.31 33.83
N ASN A 68 -34.31 35.40 34.50
CA ASN A 68 -33.71 34.14 34.96
C ASN A 68 -33.21 33.31 33.76
N GLN A 69 -34.02 33.16 32.71
CA GLN A 69 -33.60 32.46 31.48
C GLN A 69 -32.39 33.13 30.82
N LEU A 70 -32.33 34.46 30.83
CA LEU A 70 -31.17 35.20 30.30
C LEU A 70 -29.90 34.92 31.11
N GLU A 71 -29.99 34.84 32.43
CA GLU A 71 -28.84 34.48 33.29
C GLU A 71 -28.42 33.02 33.12
N ASP A 72 -29.38 32.09 32.95
CA ASP A 72 -29.09 30.70 32.58
C ASP A 72 -28.35 30.63 31.25
N LEU A 73 -28.79 31.41 30.26
CA LEU A 73 -28.17 31.49 28.93
C LEU A 73 -26.73 32.05 29.00
N LYS A 74 -26.50 33.10 29.78
CA LYS A 74 -25.16 33.64 30.05
C LYS A 74 -24.26 32.63 30.74
N THR A 75 -24.83 31.82 31.63
CA THR A 75 -24.08 30.75 32.32
C THR A 75 -23.67 29.67 31.33
N LEU A 76 -24.57 29.27 30.44
CA LEU A 76 -24.28 28.34 29.34
C LEU A 76 -23.20 28.89 28.40
N GLU A 77 -23.31 30.16 28.00
CA GLU A 77 -22.34 30.87 27.16
C GLU A 77 -20.95 30.85 27.81
N LYS A 78 -20.85 31.17 29.10
CA LYS A 78 -19.59 31.09 29.86
C LYS A 78 -19.02 29.68 29.96
N GLY A 79 -19.85 28.64 29.89
CA GLY A 79 -19.38 27.25 29.82
C GLY A 79 -18.83 26.87 28.43
N LEU A 80 -19.38 27.46 27.37
CA LEU A 80 -18.98 27.21 25.97
C LEU A 80 -17.76 28.02 25.52
N MET A 81 -17.63 29.26 26.00
CA MET A 81 -16.55 30.18 25.61
C MET A 81 -15.13 29.65 25.90
N PRO A 82 -14.84 28.95 27.01
CA PRO A 82 -13.53 28.35 27.27
C PRO A 82 -13.15 27.21 26.30
N ALA A 83 -14.14 26.53 25.70
CA ALA A 83 -13.89 25.49 24.71
C ALA A 83 -13.54 26.06 23.32
N LEU A 84 -14.00 27.27 23.03
CA LEU A 84 -13.88 27.92 21.71
C LEU A 84 -12.41 28.15 21.25
N PRO A 85 -11.47 28.58 22.12
CA PRO A 85 -10.05 28.70 21.78
C PRO A 85 -9.42 27.35 21.44
N GLY A 86 -9.69 26.30 22.23
CA GLY A 86 -9.12 24.96 22.02
C GLY A 86 -9.53 24.39 20.66
N TRP A 87 -10.82 24.50 20.32
CA TRP A 87 -11.33 24.04 19.03
C TRP A 87 -10.74 24.81 17.84
N ARG A 88 -10.47 26.10 18.00
CA ARG A 88 -9.84 26.91 16.96
C ARG A 88 -8.41 26.47 16.69
N ASP A 89 -7.65 26.15 17.73
CA ASP A 89 -6.28 25.71 17.58
C ASP A 89 -6.21 24.26 17.06
N GLU A 90 -7.07 23.37 17.53
CA GLU A 90 -7.24 22.03 16.96
C GLU A 90 -7.59 22.10 15.46
N PHE A 91 -8.50 23.00 15.07
CA PHE A 91 -8.84 23.21 13.67
C PHE A 91 -7.64 23.71 12.84
N LYS A 92 -6.80 24.61 13.38
CA LYS A 92 -5.57 25.04 12.71
C LYS A 92 -4.59 23.87 12.53
N VAL A 93 -4.41 23.05 13.56
CA VAL A 93 -3.55 21.85 13.51
C VAL A 93 -4.07 20.87 12.46
N MET A 94 -5.37 20.59 12.46
CA MET A 94 -6.01 19.72 11.48
C MET A 94 -5.85 20.27 10.06
N LYS A 95 -6.00 21.59 9.87
CA LYS A 95 -5.80 22.25 8.58
C LYS A 95 -4.35 22.13 8.10
N ALA A 96 -3.38 22.33 8.97
CA ALA A 96 -1.96 22.17 8.64
C ALA A 96 -1.65 20.72 8.22
N ARG A 97 -2.11 19.74 9.00
CA ARG A 97 -1.97 18.32 8.68
C ARG A 97 -2.63 17.94 7.36
N SER A 98 -3.80 18.52 7.06
CA SER A 98 -4.49 18.29 5.79
C SER A 98 -3.69 18.80 4.58
N LEU A 99 -2.97 19.92 4.72
CA LEU A 99 -2.08 20.44 3.68
C LEU A 99 -0.85 19.55 3.49
N GLU A 100 -0.23 19.10 4.57
CA GLU A 100 0.91 18.18 4.53
C GLU A 100 0.56 16.87 3.80
N ILE A 101 -0.56 16.25 4.16
CA ILE A 101 -1.05 15.03 3.48
C ILE A 101 -1.28 15.27 1.99
N ARG A 102 -1.78 16.46 1.61
CA ARG A 102 -2.02 16.81 0.20
C ARG A 102 -0.69 16.93 -0.56
N ASP A 103 0.34 17.49 0.06
CA ASP A 103 1.66 17.61 -0.54
C ASP A 103 2.33 16.24 -0.69
N GLU A 104 2.20 15.36 0.31
CA GLU A 104 2.66 13.97 0.22
C GLU A 104 1.98 13.19 -0.91
N ILE A 105 0.65 13.30 -1.02
CA ILE A 105 -0.11 12.70 -2.12
C ILE A 105 0.41 13.20 -3.48
N SER A 106 0.75 14.48 -3.58
CA SER A 106 1.28 15.07 -4.82
C SER A 106 2.66 14.50 -5.16
N LYS A 107 3.57 14.40 -4.19
CA LYS A 107 4.90 13.78 -4.35
C LYS A 107 4.80 12.30 -4.76
N LEU A 108 3.88 11.55 -4.14
CA LEU A 108 3.66 10.14 -4.46
C LEU A 108 3.13 9.95 -5.88
N ARG A 109 2.20 10.81 -6.33
CA ARG A 109 1.71 10.79 -7.72
C ARG A 109 2.81 11.07 -8.73
N GLU A 110 3.70 12.01 -8.43
CA GLU A 110 4.84 12.32 -9.28
C GLU A 110 5.82 11.14 -9.37
N LYS A 111 6.12 10.49 -8.23
CA LYS A 111 6.96 9.29 -8.20
C LYS A 111 6.32 8.14 -8.99
N LEU A 112 5.01 7.94 -8.87
CA LEU A 112 4.28 6.94 -9.64
C LEU A 112 4.41 7.19 -11.15
N GLY A 113 4.20 8.44 -11.60
CA GLY A 113 4.34 8.78 -13.01
C GLY A 113 5.76 8.55 -13.56
N ARG A 114 6.81 8.79 -12.76
CA ARG A 114 8.19 8.44 -13.15
C ARG A 114 8.37 6.94 -13.31
N LEU A 115 7.93 6.15 -12.34
CA LEU A 115 8.05 4.69 -12.38
C LEU A 115 7.30 4.08 -13.58
N GLU A 116 6.09 4.57 -13.87
CA GLU A 116 5.34 4.15 -15.06
C GLU A 116 6.09 4.45 -16.37
N SER A 117 6.83 5.58 -16.42
CA SER A 117 7.65 5.92 -17.58
C SER A 117 8.91 5.05 -17.70
N GLU A 118 9.54 4.70 -16.58
CA GLU A 118 10.69 3.80 -16.52
C GLU A 118 10.29 2.37 -16.92
N GLU A 119 9.18 1.85 -16.40
CA GLU A 119 8.61 0.54 -16.76
C GLU A 119 8.36 0.46 -18.26
N LYS A 120 7.73 1.49 -18.84
CA LYS A 120 7.50 1.56 -20.29
C LYS A 120 8.82 1.58 -21.08
N GLY A 121 9.84 2.26 -20.56
CA GLY A 121 11.18 2.29 -21.15
C GLY A 121 11.80 0.89 -21.20
N ILE A 122 11.80 0.19 -20.08
CA ILE A 122 12.33 -1.18 -19.95
C ILE A 122 11.58 -2.14 -20.88
N LEU A 123 10.25 -2.04 -20.94
CA LEU A 123 9.44 -2.90 -21.80
C LEU A 123 9.80 -2.70 -23.29
N ASN A 124 10.00 -1.45 -23.72
CA ASN A 124 10.41 -1.16 -25.10
C ASN A 124 11.83 -1.68 -25.39
N GLU A 125 12.75 -1.53 -24.44
CA GLU A 125 14.12 -2.06 -24.56
C GLU A 125 14.14 -3.59 -24.64
N MET A 126 13.32 -4.26 -23.84
CA MET A 126 13.17 -5.71 -23.86
C MET A 126 12.69 -6.20 -25.23
N VAL A 127 11.65 -5.56 -25.80
CA VAL A 127 11.15 -5.87 -27.14
C VAL A 127 12.21 -5.63 -28.22
N ALA A 128 13.04 -4.59 -28.06
CA ALA A 128 14.14 -4.36 -29.00
C ALA A 128 15.20 -5.46 -28.92
N ARG A 129 15.61 -5.85 -27.71
CA ARG A 129 16.56 -6.95 -27.49
C ARG A 129 16.03 -8.30 -27.97
N GLU A 130 14.75 -8.57 -27.80
CA GLU A 130 14.11 -9.79 -28.30
C GLU A 130 14.24 -9.90 -29.83
N LYS A 131 14.02 -8.81 -30.55
CA LYS A 131 14.24 -8.76 -32.01
C LYS A 131 15.70 -8.93 -32.41
N GLU A 132 16.62 -8.34 -31.65
CA GLU A 132 18.05 -8.54 -31.89
C GLU A 132 18.45 -10.01 -31.68
N MET A 133 17.90 -10.65 -30.64
CA MET A 133 18.12 -12.07 -30.36
C MET A 133 17.58 -12.95 -31.49
N GLU A 134 16.39 -12.67 -32.01
CA GLU A 134 15.81 -13.40 -33.14
C GLU A 134 16.71 -13.34 -34.39
N LEU A 135 17.34 -12.18 -34.66
CA LEU A 135 18.30 -12.04 -35.76
C LEU A 135 19.56 -12.89 -35.54
N VAL A 136 20.09 -12.90 -34.31
CA VAL A 136 21.26 -13.71 -33.94
C VAL A 136 20.93 -15.20 -34.05
N GLU A 137 19.79 -15.64 -33.53
CA GLU A 137 19.34 -17.03 -33.63
C GLU A 137 19.24 -17.48 -35.08
N LYS A 138 18.68 -16.63 -35.96
CA LYS A 138 18.61 -16.90 -37.40
C LYS A 138 20.01 -17.05 -38.01
N ALA A 139 20.91 -16.10 -37.74
CA ALA A 139 22.27 -16.14 -38.28
C ALA A 139 23.05 -17.38 -37.80
N VAL A 140 22.89 -17.76 -36.53
CA VAL A 140 23.48 -18.98 -35.98
C VAL A 140 22.90 -20.23 -36.66
N GLY A 141 21.59 -20.27 -36.89
CA GLY A 141 20.94 -21.36 -37.63
C GLY A 141 21.44 -21.51 -39.07
N GLU A 142 21.65 -20.39 -39.78
CA GLU A 142 22.24 -20.37 -41.12
C GLU A 142 23.68 -20.93 -41.11
N LEU A 143 24.52 -20.51 -40.15
CA LEU A 143 25.88 -21.03 -39.99
C LEU A 143 25.92 -22.53 -39.70
N PHE A 144 25.05 -23.04 -38.84
CA PHE A 144 24.97 -24.48 -38.58
C PHE A 144 24.56 -25.28 -39.82
N THR A 145 23.71 -24.70 -40.67
CA THR A 145 23.32 -25.31 -41.94
C THR A 145 24.50 -25.38 -42.90
N GLU A 146 25.24 -24.28 -43.06
CA GLU A 146 26.45 -24.19 -43.89
C GLU A 146 27.53 -25.19 -43.43
N ILE A 147 27.83 -25.24 -42.13
CA ILE A 147 28.78 -26.21 -41.56
C ILE A 147 28.32 -27.66 -41.82
N GLY A 148 27.02 -27.93 -41.70
CA GLY A 148 26.45 -29.25 -41.99
C GLY A 148 26.65 -29.68 -43.45
N GLU A 149 26.49 -28.74 -44.38
CA GLU A 149 26.76 -28.93 -45.81
C GLU A 149 28.26 -29.18 -46.06
N GLU A 150 29.15 -28.40 -45.46
CA GLU A 150 30.61 -28.58 -45.57
C GLU A 150 31.05 -29.95 -45.03
N ILE A 151 30.57 -30.37 -43.86
CA ILE A 151 30.88 -31.70 -43.28
C ILE A 151 30.41 -32.80 -44.23
N THR A 152 29.21 -32.67 -44.80
CA THR A 152 28.65 -33.64 -45.75
C THR A 152 29.52 -33.72 -47.01
N TYR A 153 29.96 -32.57 -47.53
CA TYR A 153 30.86 -32.49 -48.67
C TYR A 153 32.22 -33.14 -48.39
N ILE A 154 32.85 -32.83 -47.26
CA ILE A 154 34.12 -33.42 -46.84
C ILE A 154 33.98 -34.94 -46.71
N LYS A 155 32.91 -35.42 -46.06
CA LYS A 155 32.64 -36.85 -45.91
C LYS A 155 32.56 -37.55 -47.27
N LYS A 156 31.83 -36.97 -48.22
CA LYS A 156 31.72 -37.50 -49.59
C LYS A 156 33.09 -37.60 -50.26
N ARG A 157 33.93 -36.56 -50.15
CA ARG A 157 35.29 -36.58 -50.71
C ARG A 157 36.16 -37.66 -50.08
N VAL A 158 36.07 -37.85 -48.76
CA VAL A 158 36.80 -38.91 -48.06
C VAL A 158 36.37 -40.29 -48.57
N GLU A 159 35.06 -40.53 -48.72
CA GLU A 159 34.52 -41.79 -49.27
C GLU A 159 35.01 -42.06 -50.71
N GLU A 160 35.05 -41.04 -51.57
CA GLU A 160 35.60 -41.12 -52.94
C GLU A 160 37.09 -41.53 -52.92
N PHE A 161 37.93 -40.87 -52.10
CA PHE A 161 39.35 -41.21 -51.97
C PHE A 161 39.58 -42.63 -51.43
N THR A 162 38.76 -43.09 -50.48
CA THR A 162 38.87 -44.48 -49.97
C THR A 162 38.45 -45.52 -51.01
N SER A 163 37.52 -45.18 -51.90
CA SER A 163 37.04 -46.08 -52.96
C SER A 163 38.06 -46.23 -54.09
N GLU A 164 38.77 -45.16 -54.46
CA GLU A 164 39.86 -45.21 -55.48
C GLU A 164 41.10 -45.98 -54.97
N GLY A 165 41.41 -45.90 -53.67
CA GLY A 165 42.56 -46.61 -53.08
C GLY A 165 42.41 -48.14 -53.01
N ALA A 166 41.18 -48.67 -53.06
CA ALA A 166 40.92 -50.11 -52.95
C ALA A 166 41.25 -50.91 -54.23
N ALA A 167 41.58 -50.26 -55.35
CA ALA A 167 41.83 -50.92 -56.63
C ALA A 167 43.30 -51.37 -56.85
N SER A 168 44.21 -51.14 -55.89
CA SER A 168 45.64 -51.46 -56.07
C SER A 168 46.25 -52.28 -54.93
N GLN A 169 46.32 -53.60 -55.19
CA GLN A 169 47.22 -54.64 -54.68
C GLN A 169 46.60 -55.77 -53.82
N PRO A 170 46.81 -57.05 -54.22
CA PRO A 170 46.56 -58.20 -53.37
C PRO A 170 47.69 -58.33 -52.33
N ILE A 171 47.40 -58.05 -51.06
CA ILE A 171 48.34 -58.30 -49.97
C ILE A 171 48.15 -59.75 -49.47
N PRO A 172 49.24 -60.55 -49.29
CA PRO A 172 49.15 -61.94 -48.87
C PRO A 172 48.67 -62.08 -47.41
N PRO A 173 48.08 -63.23 -47.04
CA PRO A 173 47.57 -63.46 -45.69
C PRO A 173 48.75 -63.59 -44.71
N ARG A 174 48.90 -62.60 -43.82
CA ARG A 174 49.79 -62.72 -42.66
C ARG A 174 49.00 -63.11 -41.43
N ALA A 175 49.52 -64.15 -40.80
CA ALA A 175 48.94 -64.86 -39.68
C ALA A 175 48.63 -63.96 -38.48
N SER A 176 47.59 -64.41 -37.77
CA SER A 176 47.25 -64.07 -36.39
C SER A 176 48.47 -63.88 -35.51
N ILE A 177 48.42 -62.89 -34.59
CA ILE A 177 49.05 -62.98 -33.27
C ILE A 177 48.63 -61.78 -32.39
N HIS A 178 48.32 -62.14 -31.14
CA HIS A 178 48.24 -61.39 -29.89
C HIS A 178 47.09 -60.41 -29.61
N LYS A 179 46.02 -61.05 -29.10
CA LYS A 179 45.31 -60.70 -27.87
C LYS A 179 46.28 -60.23 -26.77
N SER A 180 46.10 -59.00 -26.30
CA SER A 180 46.63 -58.52 -25.02
C SER A 180 45.51 -57.79 -24.29
N ASP A 181 44.91 -58.52 -23.35
CA ASP A 181 44.13 -57.99 -22.24
C ASP A 181 45.07 -57.16 -21.34
N ILE A 182 44.60 -56.03 -20.79
CA ILE A 182 44.90 -55.51 -19.44
C ILE A 182 44.05 -54.24 -19.16
N PRO A 183 43.70 -53.97 -17.89
CA PRO A 183 42.39 -53.47 -17.48
C PRO A 183 42.41 -52.03 -16.98
N GLY A 184 41.25 -51.39 -16.97
CA GLY A 184 41.05 -50.07 -16.37
C GLY A 184 39.66 -49.98 -15.76
N GLU A 185 39.64 -49.92 -14.44
CA GLU A 185 38.51 -49.56 -13.60
C GLU A 185 37.84 -48.27 -14.08
N GLU A 186 36.50 -48.20 -14.07
CA GLU A 186 35.84 -47.19 -13.26
C GLU A 186 34.38 -47.54 -12.96
N LYS A 187 34.05 -47.27 -11.71
CA LYS A 187 32.79 -47.52 -11.01
C LYS A 187 31.71 -46.56 -11.50
N GLY A 188 30.45 -46.94 -11.30
CA GLY A 188 29.41 -45.95 -10.98
C GLY A 188 28.17 -45.94 -11.86
N GLY A 189 27.59 -47.09 -12.17
CA GLY A 189 26.21 -47.17 -12.71
C GLY A 189 25.18 -47.17 -11.59
N GLY A 190 25.01 -46.04 -10.90
CA GLY A 190 23.90 -45.82 -9.98
C GLY A 190 22.73 -45.17 -10.69
N GLU A 191 21.71 -45.95 -11.06
CA GLU A 191 20.41 -45.44 -11.48
C GLU A 191 19.76 -44.70 -10.31
N HIS A 192 19.93 -43.38 -10.27
CA HIS A 192 19.10 -42.50 -9.45
C HIS A 192 17.72 -42.42 -10.08
N LYS A 193 16.82 -43.30 -9.62
CA LYS A 193 15.38 -43.09 -9.67
C LYS A 193 15.07 -41.79 -8.91
N ILE A 194 14.89 -40.69 -9.64
CA ILE A 194 14.38 -39.43 -9.09
C ILE A 194 12.90 -39.66 -8.77
N GLU A 195 12.65 -40.25 -7.62
CA GLU A 195 11.37 -40.16 -6.95
C GLU A 195 11.24 -38.70 -6.49
N ILE A 196 10.43 -37.92 -7.23
CA ILE A 196 9.98 -36.59 -6.81
C ILE A 196 9.12 -36.80 -5.56
N ARG A 197 9.78 -36.95 -4.42
CA ARG A 197 9.16 -36.88 -3.11
C ARG A 197 9.07 -35.41 -2.77
N GLU A 198 7.93 -34.82 -3.12
CA GLU A 198 7.41 -33.59 -2.51
C GLU A 198 7.50 -33.73 -0.99
N SER A 199 8.52 -33.13 -0.41
CA SER A 199 8.62 -32.88 1.03
C SER A 199 9.51 -31.66 1.22
N SER A 200 9.12 -30.55 0.58
CA SER A 200 9.57 -29.23 0.98
C SER A 200 8.88 -28.90 2.30
N ALA A 201 9.46 -29.30 3.43
CA ALA A 201 9.22 -28.56 4.65
C ALA A 201 9.63 -27.11 4.36
N PRO A 202 8.73 -26.11 4.51
CA PRO A 202 9.11 -24.72 4.30
C PRO A 202 10.26 -24.42 5.26
N GLN A 203 11.40 -23.99 4.72
CA GLN A 203 12.42 -23.36 5.54
C GLN A 203 11.72 -22.20 6.23
N GLU A 204 11.55 -22.29 7.55
CA GLU A 204 11.15 -21.17 8.38
C GLU A 204 12.28 -20.14 8.26
N THR A 205 12.13 -19.24 7.30
CA THR A 205 12.88 -17.99 7.31
C THR A 205 12.53 -17.25 8.60
N GLU A 206 13.52 -16.60 9.21
CA GLU A 206 13.43 -15.90 10.51
C GLU A 206 12.24 -14.92 10.65
N TRP A 207 11.58 -14.58 9.54
CA TRP A 207 10.47 -13.64 9.43
C TRP A 207 9.10 -14.30 9.12
N GLU A 208 8.99 -15.63 9.14
CA GLU A 208 7.74 -16.38 8.94
C GLU A 208 7.46 -17.34 10.10
N LYS A 209 6.22 -17.35 10.60
CA LYS A 209 5.75 -18.35 11.59
C LYS A 209 4.30 -18.77 11.34
N LYS A 210 3.82 -19.82 12.01
CA LYS A 210 2.41 -20.26 11.89
C LYS A 210 1.48 -19.47 12.82
N CYS A 211 0.31 -19.13 12.30
CA CYS A 211 -0.75 -18.46 13.05
C CYS A 211 -1.40 -19.42 14.05
N PRO A 212 -1.47 -19.07 15.35
CA PRO A 212 -2.08 -19.94 16.36
C PRO A 212 -3.59 -20.11 16.17
N MET A 213 -4.26 -19.13 15.56
CA MET A 213 -5.71 -19.17 15.35
C MET A 213 -6.17 -20.03 14.16
N CYS A 214 -5.45 -20.00 13.04
CA CYS A 214 -5.91 -20.63 11.80
C CYS A 214 -4.88 -21.57 11.15
N GLY A 215 -3.67 -21.67 11.68
CA GLY A 215 -2.57 -22.45 11.09
C GLY A 215 -1.98 -21.85 9.81
N GLY A 216 -2.49 -20.71 9.33
CA GLY A 216 -1.96 -19.96 8.19
C GLY A 216 -0.58 -19.36 8.46
N ARG A 217 0.08 -18.83 7.42
CA ARG A 217 1.36 -18.13 7.59
C ARG A 217 1.16 -16.75 8.20
N MET A 218 2.06 -16.39 9.10
CA MET A 218 2.25 -15.04 9.61
C MET A 218 3.58 -14.49 9.10
N SER A 219 3.60 -13.21 8.77
CA SER A 219 4.83 -12.49 8.43
C SER A 219 5.07 -11.40 9.47
N PHE A 220 6.33 -11.18 9.80
CA PHE A 220 6.72 -10.11 10.71
C PHE A 220 6.74 -8.76 9.99
N HIS A 221 6.03 -7.78 10.53
CA HIS A 221 5.99 -6.42 10.00
C HIS A 221 6.96 -5.54 10.80
N VAL A 222 8.15 -5.33 10.25
CA VAL A 222 9.26 -4.63 10.94
C VAL A 222 8.85 -3.23 11.42
N LYS A 223 8.01 -2.53 10.66
CA LYS A 223 7.59 -1.16 11.00
C LYS A 223 6.74 -1.08 12.27
N ASP A 224 5.93 -2.11 12.52
CA ASP A 224 4.94 -2.13 13.60
C ASP A 224 5.32 -3.14 14.70
N GLU A 225 6.51 -3.76 14.58
CA GLU A 225 7.05 -4.76 15.50
C GLU A 225 6.06 -5.87 15.88
N MET A 226 5.23 -6.27 14.91
CA MET A 226 4.15 -7.21 15.12
C MET A 226 4.11 -8.29 14.04
N TRP A 227 3.60 -9.46 14.43
CA TRP A 227 3.28 -10.54 13.52
C TRP A 227 1.84 -10.41 13.05
N LEU A 228 1.62 -10.51 11.73
CA LEU A 228 0.29 -10.45 11.14
C LEU A 228 -0.02 -11.72 10.33
N CYS A 229 -1.19 -12.32 10.56
CA CYS A 229 -1.70 -13.40 9.73
C CYS A 229 -2.61 -12.87 8.61
N TYR A 230 -2.21 -13.01 7.35
CA TYR A 230 -3.04 -12.57 6.23
C TYR A 230 -4.30 -13.42 5.99
N ALA A 231 -4.38 -14.62 6.58
CA ALA A 231 -5.53 -15.50 6.41
C ALA A 231 -6.71 -15.14 7.33
N CYS A 232 -6.43 -14.74 8.58
CA CYS A 232 -7.48 -14.44 9.56
C CYS A 232 -7.34 -13.07 10.25
N ALA A 233 -6.39 -12.25 9.82
CA ALA A 233 -6.07 -10.95 10.41
C ALA A 233 -5.71 -11.02 11.91
N TYR A 234 -5.18 -12.16 12.37
CA TYR A 234 -4.66 -12.28 13.74
C TYR A 234 -3.34 -11.51 13.89
N GLU A 235 -3.23 -10.77 14.99
CA GLU A 235 -2.10 -9.90 15.32
C GLU A 235 -1.42 -10.39 16.61
N GLU A 236 -0.09 -10.44 16.61
CA GLU A 236 0.70 -10.80 17.79
C GLU A 236 1.91 -9.88 17.95
N LEU A 237 1.96 -9.15 19.07
CA LEU A 237 3.06 -8.24 19.40
C LEU A 237 4.37 -9.01 19.66
N ASN A 238 5.49 -8.50 19.15
CA ASN A 238 6.80 -9.07 19.48
C ASN A 238 7.15 -8.78 20.94
N LYS A 239 7.10 -9.80 21.80
CA LYS A 239 7.37 -9.65 23.24
C LYS A 239 8.86 -9.59 23.61
N ASN A 240 9.76 -9.47 22.65
CA ASN A 240 11.20 -9.59 22.88
C ASN A 240 11.90 -8.30 23.34
N GLU A 241 11.19 -7.20 23.63
CA GLU A 241 11.78 -5.96 24.17
C GLU A 241 11.22 -5.52 25.53
N VAL A 242 11.19 -6.40 26.55
CA VAL A 242 11.09 -5.92 27.94
C VAL A 242 11.85 -6.83 28.91
N GLN A 243 13.17 -6.88 28.79
CA GLN A 243 14.02 -7.24 29.94
C GLN A 243 15.43 -6.64 29.79
N GLY A 244 15.55 -5.32 29.95
CA GLY A 244 16.86 -4.66 29.96
C GLY A 244 16.81 -3.18 30.28
N ASN A 245 16.94 -2.85 31.56
CA ASN A 245 17.43 -1.57 32.12
C ASN A 245 16.60 -0.29 31.91
N SER A 246 15.86 0.10 32.94
CA SER A 246 16.19 1.32 33.69
C SER A 246 15.37 1.40 34.99
N GLU A 247 15.97 0.91 36.07
CA GLU A 247 15.71 1.46 37.40
C GLU A 247 16.18 2.93 37.39
N LYS A 248 15.23 3.85 37.57
CA LYS A 248 15.50 5.12 38.24
C LYS A 248 14.43 5.31 39.30
N GLU A 249 14.86 5.08 40.54
CA GLU A 249 14.28 5.66 41.74
C GLU A 249 13.96 7.14 41.49
N SER A 250 12.71 7.52 41.71
CA SER A 250 12.39 8.87 42.14
C SER A 250 11.68 8.75 43.47
N GLU A 251 12.44 9.03 44.52
CA GLU A 251 12.00 9.18 45.88
C GLU A 251 10.81 10.15 45.98
N HIS A 252 9.77 9.71 46.69
CA HIS A 252 8.82 10.59 47.33
C HIS A 252 9.50 11.39 48.45
N PRO A 253 9.05 12.62 48.69
CA PRO A 253 8.82 13.05 50.05
C PRO A 253 7.33 13.36 50.29
N ASN A 254 6.80 12.64 51.28
CA ASN A 254 5.66 13.03 52.10
C ASN A 254 5.79 14.47 52.61
N ALA A 255 4.68 15.21 52.65
CA ALA A 255 4.44 16.20 53.69
C ALA A 255 2.93 16.34 53.98
N SER A 256 2.63 16.04 55.24
CA SER A 256 1.38 16.11 55.99
C SER A 256 0.58 17.42 55.89
N GLU A 257 -0.75 17.26 55.77
CA GLU A 257 -1.74 17.49 56.83
C GLU A 257 -2.02 18.94 57.37
N ILE A 258 -3.32 19.15 57.66
CA ILE A 258 -3.95 20.07 58.62
C ILE A 258 -4.51 21.40 58.08
N GLY A 259 -5.83 21.57 58.26
CA GLY A 259 -6.46 22.89 58.35
C GLY A 259 -7.98 22.90 58.21
N ARG A 260 -8.71 22.52 59.27
CA ARG A 260 -10.13 22.91 59.46
C ARG A 260 -10.25 24.42 59.65
N ALA A 261 -11.26 25.03 59.05
CA ALA A 261 -12.18 25.99 59.67
C ALA A 261 -13.50 25.96 58.90
#